data_AF-A7TBD5-F1
#
_entry.id   AF-A7TBD5-F1
#
_cell.length_a   1.000
_cell.length_b   1.000
_cell.length_c   1.000
_cell.angle_alpha   90.00
_cell.angle_beta   90.00
_cell.angle_gamma   90.00
#
_symmetry.space_group_name_H-M   'P 1'
#
loop_
_entity.id
_entity.type
_entity.pdbx_description
1 polymer ?
#
loop_
_entity_poly.entity_id
_entity_poly.type
_entity_poly.pdbx_seq_one_letter_code
_entity_poly.pdbx_strand_id
1 'polypeptide(L)' 'QGMLPVRWMAPESLMDGVFTTKSDVWGLGVTLWELCTMGSFPYQGFSNAEVV' A
#
# COMPACT_ATOMS: atom_id res chain seq x y z
N GLN A 1 18.78 3.60 4.77
CA GLN A 1 17.43 3.91 4.24
C GLN A 1 16.64 2.61 4.20
N GLY A 2 15.48 2.56 4.84
CA GLY A 2 14.62 1.37 4.87
C GLY A 2 13.80 1.22 3.59
N MET A 3 13.41 0.00 3.26
CA MET A 3 12.47 -0.25 2.16
C MET A 3 11.08 0.23 2.58
N LEU A 4 10.43 1.02 1.74
CA LEU A 4 9.06 1.48 1.96
C LEU A 4 8.06 0.38 1.57
N PRO A 5 6.92 0.25 2.29
CA PRO A 5 5.91 -0.78 2.03
C PRO A 5 5.01 -0.39 0.85
N VAL A 6 5.56 -0.33 -0.36
CA VAL A 6 4.93 0.22 -1.59
C VAL A 6 3.46 -0.17 -1.78
N ARG A 7 3.11 -1.44 -1.57
CA ARG A 7 1.76 -1.99 -1.82
C ARG A 7 0.69 -1.49 -0.83
N TRP A 8 1.10 -0.88 0.28
CA TRP A 8 0.21 -0.30 1.28
C TRP A 8 0.20 1.23 1.24
N MET A 9 1.01 1.84 0.37
CA MET A 9 1.15 3.28 0.33
C MET A 9 0.14 3.91 -0.61
N ALA A 10 -0.40 5.06 -0.20
CA ALA A 10 -1.26 5.87 -1.03
C ALA A 10 -0.46 6.49 -2.20
N PRO A 11 -1.10 6.81 -3.33
CA PRO A 11 -0.42 7.41 -4.49
C PRO A 11 0.34 8.69 -4.15
N GLU A 12 -0.24 9.57 -3.32
CA GLU A 12 0.42 10.81 -2.87
C GLU A 12 1.64 10.55 -1.97
N SER A 13 1.64 9.44 -1.23
CA SER A 13 2.78 9.02 -0.43
C SER A 13 3.90 8.41 -1.29
N LEU A 14 3.53 7.77 -2.40
CA LEU A 14 4.48 7.16 -3.34
C LEU A 14 5.13 8.19 -4.26
N MET A 15 4.34 9.11 -4.81
CA MET A 15 4.79 10.08 -5.82
C MET A 15 5.41 11.32 -5.19
N ASP A 16 4.74 11.87 -4.18
CA ASP A 16 5.07 13.19 -3.63
C ASP A 16 5.67 13.12 -2.21
N GLY A 17 5.73 11.91 -1.62
CA GLY A 17 6.17 11.73 -0.24
C GLY A 17 5.25 12.41 0.79
N VAL A 18 3.97 12.60 0.43
CA VAL A 18 2.98 13.24 1.31
C VAL A 18 2.31 12.19 2.18
N PHE A 19 2.36 12.40 3.50
CA PHE A 19 1.76 11.50 4.50
C PHE A 19 0.72 12.27 5.31
N THR A 20 -0.51 11.78 5.29
CA THR A 20 -1.66 12.37 6.01
C THR A 20 -2.53 11.27 6.61
N THR A 21 -3.48 11.63 7.46
CA THR A 21 -4.49 10.68 7.93
C THR A 21 -5.28 10.03 6.77
N LYS A 22 -5.37 10.68 5.59
CA LYS A 22 -6.02 10.09 4.42
C LYS A 22 -5.17 9.02 3.74
N SER A 23 -3.84 9.18 3.71
CA SER A 23 -2.95 8.11 3.25
C SER A 23 -2.93 6.93 4.22
N ASP A 24 -3.11 7.18 5.52
CA ASP A 24 -3.29 6.09 6.51
C ASP A 24 -4.58 5.31 6.26
N VAL A 25 -5.68 5.99 5.88
CA VAL A 25 -6.93 5.34 5.49
C VAL A 25 -6.77 4.45 4.25
N TRP A 26 -5.93 4.87 3.28
CA TRP A 26 -5.57 4.01 2.15
C TRP A 26 -4.88 2.72 2.62
N GLY A 27 -3.83 2.85 3.44
CA GLY A 27 -3.11 1.71 4.00
C GLY A 27 -4.01 0.79 4.81
N LEU A 28 -4.92 1.36 5.61
CA LEU A 28 -5.96 0.61 6.33
C LEU A 28 -6.87 -0.16 5.37
N GLY A 29 -7.24 0.41 4.22
CA GLY A 29 -8.01 -0.29 3.20
C GLY A 29 -7.30 -1.56 2.69
N VAL A 30 -5.99 -1.47 2.46
CA VAL A 30 -5.18 -2.64 2.08
C VAL A 30 -5.12 -3.66 3.23
N THR A 31 -4.95 -3.22 4.48
CA THR A 31 -4.98 -4.12 5.65
C THR A 31 -6.32 -4.82 5.83
N LEU A 32 -7.44 -4.12 5.60
CA LEU A 32 -8.77 -4.74 5.65
C LEU A 32 -8.94 -5.77 4.52
N TRP A 33 -8.41 -5.48 3.32
CA TRP A 33 -8.39 -6.45 2.24
C TRP A 33 -7.58 -7.71 2.61
N GLU A 34 -6.42 -7.56 3.26
CA GLU A 34 -5.65 -8.71 3.77
C GLU A 34 -6.47 -9.54 4.77
N LEU A 35 -7.19 -8.88 5.69
CA LEU A 35 -8.04 -9.56 6.65
C LEU A 35 -9.15 -10.36 5.95
N CYS A 36 -9.82 -9.76 4.96
CA CYS A 36 -10.87 -10.43 4.18
C CYS A 36 -10.35 -11.60 3.35
N THR A 37 -9.08 -11.56 2.95
CA THR A 37 -8.43 -12.60 2.13
C THR A 37 -7.58 -13.56 2.94
N MET A 38 -7.77 -13.60 4.27
CA MET A 38 -7.06 -14.48 5.20
C MET A 38 -5.53 -14.35 5.12
N GLY A 39 -5.04 -13.12 4.99
CA GLY A 39 -3.62 -12.79 4.94
C GLY A 39 -2.97 -13.01 3.57
N SER A 40 -3.76 -12.96 2.48
CA SER A 40 -3.18 -13.00 1.13
C SER A 40 -2.30 -11.79 0.87
N PHE A 41 -1.27 -11.96 0.03
CA PHE A 41 -0.35 -10.87 -0.28
C PHE A 41 -0.98 -9.88 -1.29
N PRO A 42 -1.04 -8.57 -0.98
CA PRO A 42 -1.65 -7.59 -1.88
C PRO A 42 -0.97 -7.52 -3.25
N TYR A 43 -1.77 -7.46 -4.32
CA TYR A 43 -1.30 -7.37 -5.70
C TYR A 43 -0.31 -8.47 -6.10
N GLN A 44 -0.52 -9.70 -5.62
CA GLN A 44 0.35 -10.83 -5.93
C GLN A 44 0.52 -11.01 -7.45
N GLY A 45 1.75 -11.23 -7.89
CA GLY A 45 2.10 -11.40 -9.31
C GLY A 45 2.50 -10.12 -10.04
N PHE A 46 2.27 -8.95 -9.45
CA PHE A 46 2.72 -7.67 -10.00
C PHE A 46 4.08 -7.26 -9.42
N SER A 47 4.90 -6.57 -10.20
CA SER A 47 6.09 -5.86 -9.73
C SER A 47 5.71 -4.54 -9.04
N ASN A 48 6.62 -3.95 -8.25
CA ASN A 48 6.34 -2.66 -7.62
C ASN A 48 6.09 -1.54 -8.65
N ALA A 49 6.69 -1.62 -9.84
CA ALA A 49 6.47 -0.63 -10.90
C ALA A 49 5.09 -0.77 -11.57
N GLU A 50 4.43 -1.92 -11.44
CA GLU A 50 3.06 -2.14 -11.95
C GLU A 50 1.99 -1.84 -10.89
N VAL A 51 2.37 -1.79 -9.61
CA VAL A 51 1.48 -1.43 -8.50
C VAL A 51 1.37 0.08 -8.31
N VAL A 52 2.45 0.81 -8.62
CA VAL A 52 2.54 2.28 -8.55
C VAL A 52 1.97 2.90 -9.82
#